data_AF-A0A2V1P7B6-F1
#
_entry.id   AF-A0A2V1P7B6-F1
#
_cell.length_a   1.000
_cell.length_b   1.000
_cell.length_c   1.000
_cell.angle_alpha   90.00
_cell.angle_beta   90.00
_cell.angle_gamma   90.00
#
_symmetry.space_group_name_H-M   'P 1'
#
loop_
_entity.id
_entity.type
_entity.pdbx_description
1 polymer ?
#
loop_
_entity_poly.entity_id
_entity_poly.type
_entity_poly.pdbx_seq_one_letter_code
_entity_poly.pdbx_strand_id
1 'polypeptide(L)'
;MILSRTLAKRRIARGERPGWFAAWGPVLGDALALAAVFALLWSPLLTAIYVMQLSNVVTALIFFVVFFVPTQVVLILSSLWAARSRWQDKETENG
;
A
#
# COMPACT_ATOMS: atom_id res chain seq x y z
N MET A 1 -0.95 2.35 -3.13
CA MET A 1 -2.14 3.21 -3.15
C MET A 1 -2.30 4.00 -4.44
N ILE A 2 -1.25 4.62 -4.98
CA ILE A 2 -1.41 5.58 -6.10
C ILE A 2 -1.52 4.82 -7.42
N LEU A 3 -0.61 3.88 -7.65
CA LEU A 3 -0.59 3.08 -8.88
C LEU A 3 -1.80 2.14 -8.94
N SER A 4 -2.04 1.39 -7.86
CA SER A 4 -3.21 0.49 -7.75
C SER A 4 -4.53 1.23 -7.96
N ARG A 5 -4.75 2.36 -7.29
CA ARG A 5 -5.99 3.16 -7.42
C ARG A 5 -6.18 3.74 -8.80
N THR A 6 -5.16 4.37 -9.37
CA THR A 6 -5.27 5.06 -10.67
C THR A 6 -5.55 4.08 -11.79
N LEU A 7 -4.83 2.95 -11.82
CA LEU A 7 -5.02 1.90 -12.83
C LEU A 7 -6.36 1.18 -12.65
N ALA A 8 -6.74 0.85 -11.41
CA ALA A 8 -8.04 0.23 -11.14
C ALA A 8 -9.20 1.11 -11.62
N LYS A 9 -9.20 2.40 -11.27
CA LYS A 9 -10.24 3.36 -11.72
C LYS A 9 -10.33 3.44 -13.24
N ARG A 10 -9.19 3.52 -13.94
CA ARG A 10 -9.16 3.57 -15.41
C ARG A 10 -9.74 2.30 -16.03
N ARG A 11 -9.42 1.12 -15.51
CA ARG A 11 -9.93 -0.17 -16.01
C ARG A 11 -11.42 -0.32 -15.78
N ILE A 12 -11.90 0.04 -14.58
CA ILE A 12 -13.33 0.02 -14.25
C ILE A 12 -14.12 0.95 -15.19
N ALA A 13 -13.62 2.16 -15.44
CA ALA A 13 -14.26 3.10 -16.37
C ALA A 13 -14.30 2.60 -17.83
N ARG A 14 -13.41 1.66 -18.20
CA ARG A 14 -13.37 1.04 -19.53
C ARG A 14 -14.11 -0.31 -19.58
N GLY A 15 -14.64 -0.80 -18.46
CA GLY A 15 -15.22 -2.14 -18.36
C GLY A 15 -14.22 -3.29 -18.57
N GLU A 16 -12.92 -3.02 -18.48
CA GLU A 16 -11.87 -4.02 -18.73
C GLU A 16 -11.62 -4.86 -17.47
N ARG A 17 -11.63 -6.19 -17.63
CA ARG A 17 -11.22 -7.11 -16.56
C ARG A 17 -9.72 -7.44 -16.67
N PRO A 18 -8.86 -6.90 -15.79
CA PRO A 18 -7.43 -7.20 -15.85
C PRO A 18 -7.16 -8.65 -15.46
N GLY A 19 -6.15 -9.24 -16.12
CA GLY A 19 -5.54 -10.48 -15.66
C GLY A 19 -4.94 -10.34 -14.26
N TRP A 20 -4.65 -11.48 -13.61
CA TRP A 20 -4.18 -11.51 -12.22
C TRP A 20 -2.94 -10.63 -12.00
N PHE A 21 -1.90 -10.81 -12.80
CA PHE A 21 -0.66 -10.02 -12.69
C PHE A 21 -0.88 -8.52 -12.95
N ALA A 22 -1.78 -8.16 -13.87
CA ALA A 22 -2.08 -6.76 -14.15
C ALA A 22 -2.81 -6.07 -12.98
N ALA A 23 -3.61 -6.81 -12.21
CA ALA A 23 -4.30 -6.31 -11.03
C ALA A 23 -3.38 -6.19 -9.81
N TRP A 24 -2.53 -7.19 -9.57
CA TRP A 24 -1.69 -7.26 -8.37
C TRP A 24 -0.29 -6.63 -8.53
N GLY A 25 0.24 -6.53 -9.75
CA GLY A 25 1.52 -5.86 -10.02
C GLY A 25 1.61 -4.43 -9.47
N PRO A 26 0.56 -3.59 -9.61
CA PRO A 26 0.54 -2.26 -8.99
C PRO A 26 0.64 -2.27 -7.45
N VAL A 27 0.17 -3.32 -6.78
CA VAL A 27 0.30 -3.48 -5.31
C VAL A 27 1.77 -3.64 -4.94
N LEU A 28 2.51 -4.47 -5.69
CA LEU A 28 3.95 -4.61 -5.51
C LEU A 28 4.68 -3.28 -5.77
N GLY A 29 4.31 -2.57 -6.84
CA GLY A 29 4.88 -1.25 -7.13
C GLY A 29 4.66 -0.23 -6.01
N ASP A 30 3.45 -0.19 -5.44
CA ASP A 30 3.14 0.65 -4.30
C ASP A 30 3.91 0.25 -3.03
N ALA A 31 4.13 -1.05 -2.80
CA ALA A 31 4.92 -1.57 -1.69
C ALA A 31 6.41 -1.21 -1.83
N LEU A 32 6.97 -1.35 -3.03
CA LEU A 32 8.36 -0.97 -3.32
C LEU A 32 8.58 0.54 -3.16
N ALA A 33 7.62 1.36 -3.60
CA ALA A 33 7.67 2.80 -3.40
C ALA A 33 7.69 3.15 -1.90
N LEU A 34 6.86 2.48 -1.08
CA LEU A 34 6.89 2.67 0.37
C LEU A 34 8.22 2.22 0.99
N ALA A 35 8.75 1.07 0.56
CA ALA A 35 10.05 0.58 1.02
C ALA A 35 11.19 1.56 0.70
N ALA A 36 11.16 2.20 -0.47
CA ALA A 36 12.13 3.24 -0.83
C ALA A 36 12.03 4.45 0.12
N VAL A 37 10.82 4.90 0.46
CA VAL A 37 10.62 5.97 1.46
C VAL A 37 11.19 5.56 2.82
N PHE A 38 10.93 4.33 3.26
CA PHE A 38 11.48 3.81 4.51
C PHE A 38 13.01 3.72 4.51
N ALA A 39 13.62 3.32 3.40
CA ALA A 39 15.07 3.29 3.26
C ALA A 39 15.68 4.69 3.44
N LEU A 40 15.04 5.73 2.92
CA LEU A 40 15.47 7.12 3.10
C LEU A 40 15.29 7.61 4.56
N LEU A 41 14.25 7.15 5.25
CA LEU A 41 13.98 7.52 6.64
C LEU A 41 14.82 6.75 7.66
N TRP A 42 15.39 5.61 7.28
CA TRP A 42 16.07 4.69 8.19
C TRP A 42 17.21 5.36 8.97
N SER A 43 18.20 5.89 8.25
CA SER A 43 19.37 6.53 8.86
C SER A 43 19.01 7.72 9.77
N PRO A 44 18.27 8.75 9.32
CA PRO A 44 17.96 9.89 10.19
C PRO A 44 17.13 9.49 11.42
N LEU A 45 16.23 8.52 11.29
CA LEU A 45 15.42 8.06 12.42
C LEU A 45 16.27 7.33 13.46
N LEU A 46 17.17 6.43 13.04
CA LEU A 46 18.10 5.77 13.95
C LEU A 46 19.02 6.77 14.63
N THR A 47 19.57 7.74 13.89
CA THR A 47 20.40 8.81 14.47
C THR A 47 19.64 9.55 15.56
N ALA A 48 18.38 9.93 15.32
CA ALA A 48 17.56 10.61 16.32
C ALA A 48 17.32 9.74 17.58
N ILE A 49 16.99 8.46 17.40
CA ILE A 49 16.78 7.51 18.51
C ILE A 49 18.03 7.41 19.39
N TYR A 50 19.21 7.28 18.78
CA TYR A 50 20.46 7.14 19.53
C TYR A 50 20.90 8.44 20.21
N VAL A 51 20.79 9.59 19.52
CA VAL A 51 21.16 10.89 20.10
C VAL A 51 20.25 11.26 21.26
N MET A 52 18.95 10.98 21.16
CA MET A 52 17.97 11.26 22.20
C MET A 52 17.94 10.20 23.32
N GLN A 53 18.74 9.13 23.21
CA GLN A 53 18.80 8.03 24.18
C GLN A 53 17.41 7.46 24.50
N LEU A 54 16.58 7.27 23.47
CA LEU A 54 15.20 6.82 23.66
C LEU A 54 15.16 5.40 24.22
N SER A 55 14.22 5.15 25.13
CA SER A 55 14.03 3.82 25.70
C SER A 55 13.54 2.82 24.64
N ASN A 56 13.81 1.54 24.86
CA ASN A 56 13.39 0.48 23.94
C ASN A 56 11.87 0.47 23.68
N VAL A 57 11.06 0.80 24.69
CA VAL A 57 9.60 0.86 24.56
C VAL A 57 9.20 2.01 23.63
N VAL A 58 9.79 3.20 23.80
CA VAL A 58 9.49 4.34 22.95
C VAL A 58 9.97 4.09 21.52
N THR A 59 11.16 3.52 21.34
CA THR A 59 11.70 3.14 20.03
C THR A 59 10.80 2.12 19.31
N ALA A 60 10.29 1.11 20.03
CA ALA A 60 9.36 0.15 19.46
C ALA A 60 8.04 0.80 19.01
N LEU A 61 7.51 1.74 19.80
CA LEU A 61 6.30 2.50 19.43
C LEU A 61 6.55 3.38 18.19
N ILE A 62 7.71 4.02 18.10
CA ILE A 62 8.11 4.80 16.92
C ILE A 62 8.13 3.90 15.69
N PHE A 63 8.77 2.73 15.75
CA PHE A 63 8.80 1.82 14.61
C PHE A 63 7.43 1.28 14.23
N PHE A 64 6.58 0.99 15.22
CA PHE A 64 5.20 0.60 14.98
C PHE A 64 4.43 1.68 14.21
N VAL A 65 4.51 2.94 14.66
CA VAL A 65 3.78 4.05 14.03
C VAL A 65 4.38 4.46 12.68
N VAL A 66 5.71 4.46 12.54
CA VAL A 66 6.39 4.96 11.34
C VAL A 66 6.47 3.91 10.23
N PHE A 67 6.65 2.62 10.58
CA PHE A 67 6.83 1.55 9.58
C PHE A 67 5.62 0.62 9.51
N PHE A 68 5.19 0.07 10.65
CA PHE A 68 4.16 -0.96 10.64
C PHE A 68 2.81 -0.40 10.18
N VAL A 69 2.30 0.66 10.80
CA VAL A 69 0.99 1.24 10.47
C VAL A 69 0.92 1.67 8.99
N PRO A 70 1.88 2.43 8.43
CA PRO A 70 1.80 2.83 7.03
C PRO A 70 1.90 1.65 6.06
N THR A 71 2.68 0.61 6.41
CA THR A 71 2.72 -0.63 5.62
C THR A 71 1.34 -1.28 5.54
N GLN A 72 0.66 -1.45 6.68
CA GLN A 72 -0.69 -2.02 6.70
C GLN A 72 -1.65 -1.19 5.86
N VAL A 73 -1.66 0.14 6.04
CA VAL A 73 -2.54 1.05 5.28
C VAL A 73 -2.31 0.92 3.78
N VAL A 74 -1.05 0.97 3.33
CA VAL A 74 -0.73 0.91 1.90
C VAL A 74 -1.10 -0.45 1.31
N LEU A 75 -0.75 -1.56 1.96
CA LEU A 75 -1.01 -2.90 1.43
C LEU A 75 -2.51 -3.23 1.41
N ILE A 76 -3.25 -2.89 2.47
CA ILE A 76 -4.69 -3.12 2.55
C ILE A 76 -5.40 -2.33 1.43
N LEU A 77 -5.13 -1.02 1.32
CA LEU A 77 -5.79 -0.19 0.32
C LEU A 77 -5.40 -0.57 -1.10
N SER A 78 -4.14 -0.92 -1.34
CA SER A 78 -3.70 -1.34 -2.68
C SER A 78 -4.34 -2.68 -3.08
N SER A 79 -4.42 -3.63 -2.14
CA SER A 79 -5.07 -4.93 -2.34
C SER A 79 -6.58 -4.77 -2.58
N LEU A 80 -7.23 -3.86 -1.87
CA LEU A 80 -8.64 -3.53 -2.09
C LEU A 80 -8.90 -3.04 -3.52
N TRP A 81 -8.04 -2.15 -4.04
CA TRP A 81 -8.16 -1.69 -5.43
C TRP A 81 -7.87 -2.80 -6.44
N ALA A 82 -6.89 -3.66 -6.19
CA ALA A 82 -6.61 -4.81 -7.04
C ALA A 82 -7.82 -5.76 -7.11
N ALA A 83 -8.41 -6.11 -5.95
CA ALA A 83 -9.61 -6.93 -5.86
C ALA A 83 -10.80 -6.27 -6.56
N ARG A 84 -11.07 -5.00 -6.26
CA ARG A 84 -12.16 -4.23 -6.89
C ARG A 84 -12.03 -4.13 -8.40
N SER A 85 -10.81 -3.95 -8.92
CA SER A 85 -10.58 -3.88 -10.37
C SER A 85 -10.93 -5.15 -11.12
N ARG A 86 -11.01 -6.29 -10.42
CA ARG A 86 -11.36 -7.60 -11.00
C ARG A 86 -12.79 -8.03 -10.68
N TRP A 87 -13.48 -7.31 -9.80
CA TRP A 87 -14.87 -7.58 -9.45
C TRP A 87 -15.78 -7.05 -10.56
N GLN A 88 -16.64 -7.91 -11.08
CA GLN A 88 -17.78 -7.52 -11.90
C GLN A 88 -19.00 -7.52 -10.99
N ASP A 89 -19.79 -6.45 -11.01
CA ASP A 89 -21.13 -6.51 -10.44
C ASP A 89 -21.85 -7.65 -11.18
N LYS A 90 -22.24 -8.71 -10.44
CA LYS A 90 -23.13 -9.72 -11.01
C LYS A 90 -24.35 -8.97 -11.53
N GLU A 91 -24.67 -9.22 -12.79
CA GLU A 91 -25.69 -8.54 -13.55
C GLU A 91 -26.97 -8.27 -12.75
N THR A 92 -27.49 -7.06 -12.88
CA THR A 92 -28.94 -6.83 -12.99
C THR A 92 -29.46 -7.48 -14.27
N GLU A 93 -29.28 -8.79 -14.41
CA GLU A 93 -30.04 -9.67 -15.29
C GLU A 93 -31.01 -10.40 -14.37
N ASN A 94 -32.18 -9.78 -14.17
CA ASN A 94 -33.46 -10.41 -13.88
C ASN A 94 -34.50 -9.27 -13.73
N GLY A 95 -35.18 -8.94 -14.84
CA GLY A 95 -36.34 -8.04 -14.86
C GLY A 95 -36.39 -7.16 -16.09
#